data_AF-A0A0D0D2J9-F1
#
_entry.id   AF-A0A0D0D2J9-F1
#
_cell.length_a   1.000
_cell.length_b   1.000
_cell.length_c   1.000
_cell.angle_alpha   90.00
_cell.angle_beta   90.00
_cell.angle_gamma   90.00
#
_symmetry.space_group_name_H-M   'P 1'
#
loop_
_entity.id
_entity.type
_entity.pdbx_description
1 polymer ?
#
loop_
_entity_poly.entity_id
_entity_poly.type
_entity_poly.pdbx_seq_one_letter_code
_entity_poly.pdbx_strand_id
1 'polypeptide(L)'
;GAPICSSQWTMERTIGNLGQEIRQPSDPFSNLAQQGIQHCQVNAFKALFPHLDPPGNIYPRGSEDLGNGFVLLRRQDRRPIRGSDNERRVISEFLG
;
A
#
# COMPACT_ATOMS: atom_id res chain seq x y z
N GLY A 1 15.23 -8.78 -16.30
CA GLY A 1 15.29 -10.07 -15.59
C GLY A 1 14.25 -11.00 -16.17
N ALA A 2 14.49 -12.31 -16.16
CA ALA A 2 13.58 -13.27 -16.77
C ALA A 2 12.17 -13.20 -16.12
N PRO A 3 11.07 -13.30 -16.91
CA PRO A 3 9.69 -13.20 -16.41
C PRO A 3 9.35 -14.22 -15.30
N ILE A 4 10.10 -15.32 -15.24
CA ILE A 4 9.97 -16.37 -14.22
C ILE A 4 10.25 -15.84 -12.80
N CYS A 5 11.18 -14.89 -12.65
CA CYS A 5 11.54 -14.36 -11.34
C CYS A 5 10.53 -13.31 -10.84
N SER A 6 9.84 -12.60 -11.74
CA SER A 6 8.81 -11.63 -11.37
C SER A 6 7.50 -12.27 -10.90
N SER A 7 7.11 -13.41 -11.49
CA SER A 7 5.92 -14.14 -11.06
C SER A 7 6.15 -14.94 -9.78
N GLN A 8 7.37 -15.46 -9.57
CA GLN A 8 7.72 -16.23 -8.37
C GLN A 8 7.45 -15.46 -7.08
N TRP A 9 7.91 -14.21 -6.99
CA TRP A 9 7.70 -13.38 -5.81
C TRP A 9 6.20 -13.19 -5.49
N THR A 10 5.38 -12.96 -6.51
CA THR A 10 3.93 -12.77 -6.35
C THR A 10 3.26 -14.03 -5.83
N MET A 11 3.64 -15.20 -6.37
CA MET A 11 3.13 -16.50 -5.91
C MET A 11 3.55 -16.80 -4.47
N GLU A 12 4.83 -16.65 -4.13
CA GLU A 12 5.33 -16.88 -2.76
C GLU A 12 4.67 -15.94 -1.75
N ARG A 13 4.45 -14.67 -2.11
CA ARG A 13 3.73 -13.72 -1.27
C ARG A 13 2.29 -14.16 -1.02
N THR A 14 1.61 -14.67 -2.05
CA THR A 14 0.23 -15.16 -1.97
C THR A 14 0.14 -16.40 -1.09
N ILE A 15 1.05 -17.37 -1.28
CA ILE A 15 1.15 -18.56 -0.42
C ILE A 15 1.37 -18.16 1.04
N GLY A 16 2.27 -17.19 1.28
CA GLY A 16 2.54 -16.68 2.63
C GLY A 16 1.29 -16.06 3.28
N ASN A 17 0.52 -15.26 2.55
CA ASN A 17 -0.71 -14.65 3.06
C ASN A 17 -1.78 -15.71 3.39
N LEU A 18 -2.04 -16.64 2.46
CA LEU A 18 -2.99 -17.74 2.67
C LEU A 18 -2.56 -18.61 3.86
N GLY A 19 -1.26 -18.85 4.03
CA GLY A 19 -0.72 -19.56 5.20
C GLY A 19 -1.00 -18.85 6.53
N GLN A 20 -1.04 -17.50 6.55
CA GLN A 20 -1.46 -16.76 7.73
C GLN A 20 -2.97 -16.90 8.00
N GLU A 21 -3.77 -16.94 6.94
CA GLU A 21 -5.24 -17.06 7.02
C GLU A 21 -5.70 -18.48 7.39
N ILE A 22 -4.92 -19.52 7.09
CA ILE A 22 -5.23 -20.91 7.45
C ILE A 22 -5.23 -21.16 8.97
N ARG A 23 -4.44 -20.40 9.76
CA ARG A 23 -4.08 -20.62 11.19
C ARG A 23 -5.18 -21.16 12.13
N GLN A 24 -5.54 -22.44 11.96
CA GLN A 24 -6.50 -23.15 12.78
C GLN A 24 -6.07 -24.63 12.85
N PRO A 25 -5.50 -25.07 13.99
CA PRO A 25 -4.87 -26.38 14.10
C PRO A 25 -5.83 -27.56 14.02
N SER A 26 -7.14 -27.34 14.22
CA SER A 26 -8.16 -28.39 14.24
C SER A 26 -9.00 -28.48 12.96
N ASP A 27 -9.13 -27.38 12.23
CA ASP A 27 -9.85 -27.31 10.95
C ASP A 27 -9.17 -26.25 10.06
N PRO A 28 -8.18 -26.63 9.25
CA PRO A 28 -7.28 -25.69 8.59
C PRO A 28 -7.96 -24.77 7.56
N PHE A 29 -9.18 -25.08 7.12
CA PHE A 29 -9.85 -24.29 6.08
C PHE A 29 -10.96 -23.41 6.62
N SER A 30 -11.46 -23.61 7.84
CA SER A 30 -12.61 -22.82 8.30
C SER A 30 -12.26 -21.36 8.59
N ASN A 31 -11.06 -21.07 9.11
CA ASN A 31 -10.59 -19.69 9.24
C ASN A 31 -10.42 -19.02 7.87
N LEU A 32 -9.83 -19.73 6.90
CA LEU A 32 -9.69 -19.23 5.53
C LEU A 32 -11.06 -18.93 4.88
N ALA A 33 -12.03 -19.83 5.05
CA ALA A 33 -13.40 -19.63 4.55
C ALA A 33 -14.08 -18.42 5.21
N GLN A 34 -13.93 -18.27 6.53
CA GLN A 34 -14.47 -17.13 7.26
C GLN A 34 -13.82 -15.81 6.84
N GLN A 35 -12.50 -15.76 6.66
CA GLN A 35 -11.80 -14.61 6.10
C GLN A 35 -12.31 -14.28 4.70
N GLY A 36 -12.47 -15.28 3.83
CA GLY A 36 -13.03 -15.09 2.48
C GLY A 36 -14.42 -14.45 2.50
N ILE A 37 -15.31 -14.91 3.39
CA ILE A 37 -16.64 -14.30 3.57
C ILE A 37 -16.53 -12.84 4.03
N GLN A 38 -15.67 -12.55 5.01
CA GLN A 38 -15.45 -11.18 5.50
C GLN A 38 -14.92 -10.26 4.38
N HIS A 39 -13.94 -10.72 3.60
CA HIS A 39 -13.42 -9.98 2.45
C HIS A 39 -14.51 -9.70 1.41
N CYS A 40 -15.34 -10.69 1.08
CA CYS A 40 -16.47 -10.52 0.16
C CYS A 40 -17.47 -9.47 0.68
N GLN A 41 -17.81 -9.52 1.97
CA GLN A 41 -18.72 -8.55 2.59
C GLN A 41 -18.13 -7.14 2.53
N VAL A 42 -16.88 -6.96 2.93
CA VAL A 42 -16.18 -5.67 2.88
C VAL A 42 -16.12 -5.13 1.44
N ASN A 43 -15.75 -5.97 0.48
CA ASN A 43 -15.69 -5.57 -0.93
C ASN A 43 -17.07 -5.20 -1.47
N ALA A 44 -18.12 -5.94 -1.12
CA ALA A 44 -19.49 -5.59 -1.49
C ALA A 44 -19.90 -4.23 -0.90
N PHE A 45 -19.61 -3.98 0.38
CA PHE A 45 -19.87 -2.68 1.01
C PHE A 45 -19.10 -1.53 0.34
N LYS A 46 -17.81 -1.71 0.03
CA LYS A 46 -17.01 -0.72 -0.69
C LYS A 46 -17.56 -0.43 -2.09
N ALA A 47 -18.05 -1.46 -2.79
CA ALA A 47 -18.65 -1.31 -4.11
C ALA A 47 -20.00 -0.57 -4.07
N LEU A 48 -20.83 -0.85 -3.07
CA LEU A 48 -22.12 -0.19 -2.87
C LEU A 48 -21.98 1.26 -2.39
N PHE A 49 -20.97 1.53 -1.57
CA PHE A 49 -20.77 2.83 -0.93
C PHE A 49 -19.33 3.33 -1.12
N PRO A 50 -18.95 3.73 -2.35
CA PRO A 50 -17.57 4.13 -2.68
C PRO A 50 -17.10 5.38 -1.90
N HIS A 51 -18.00 6.16 -1.32
CA HIS A 51 -17.67 7.32 -0.50
C HIS A 51 -17.18 6.95 0.93
N LEU A 52 -17.42 5.73 1.40
CA LEU A 52 -16.95 5.26 2.72
C LEU A 52 -15.47 4.91 2.72
N ASP A 53 -14.93 4.54 1.57
CA ASP A 53 -13.51 4.27 1.35
C ASP A 53 -13.08 4.99 0.06
N PRO A 54 -13.02 6.33 0.09
CA PRO A 54 -12.63 7.09 -1.09
C PRO A 54 -11.23 6.63 -1.49
N PRO A 55 -10.94 6.52 -2.80
CA PRO A 55 -9.62 6.14 -3.24
C PRO A 55 -8.60 7.08 -2.59
N GLY A 56 -7.67 6.50 -1.82
CA GLY A 56 -6.57 7.26 -1.23
C GLY A 56 -5.85 8.05 -2.31
N ASN A 57 -5.17 9.13 -1.93
CA ASN A 57 -4.37 9.89 -2.89
C ASN A 57 -3.44 8.93 -3.63
N ILE A 58 -3.74 8.71 -4.92
CA ILE A 58 -2.99 7.82 -5.81
C ILE A 58 -1.56 8.31 -5.99
N TYR A 59 -1.31 9.57 -5.64
CA TYR A 59 -0.02 10.19 -5.80
C TYR A 59 0.78 10.17 -4.48
N PRO A 60 2.08 9.83 -4.56
CA PRO A 60 2.96 9.87 -3.41
C PRO A 60 2.98 11.24 -2.73
N ARG A 61 3.26 11.30 -1.43
CA ARG A 61 3.32 12.57 -0.70
C ARG A 61 4.29 13.57 -1.36
N GLY A 62 3.80 14.79 -1.59
CA GLY A 62 4.55 15.89 -2.19
C GLY A 62 4.68 15.82 -3.72
N SER A 63 3.92 14.94 -4.35
CA SER A 63 3.74 14.95 -5.80
C SER A 63 2.80 16.06 -6.25
N GLU A 64 2.94 16.46 -7.51
CA GLU A 64 2.12 17.47 -8.17
C GLU A 64 1.57 16.89 -9.48
N ASP A 65 0.27 17.01 -9.70
CA ASP A 65 -0.37 16.54 -10.94
C ASP A 65 -0.09 17.54 -12.07
N LEU A 66 0.52 17.05 -13.15
CA LEU A 66 0.82 17.85 -14.35
C LEU A 66 -0.30 17.75 -15.41
N GLY A 67 -1.34 16.95 -15.15
CA GLY A 67 -2.39 16.63 -16.10
C GLY A 67 -1.95 15.60 -17.15
N ASN A 68 -2.88 15.21 -18.02
CA ASN A 68 -2.66 14.21 -19.09
C ASN A 68 -2.11 12.86 -18.59
N GLY A 69 -2.37 12.49 -17.33
CA GLY A 69 -1.86 11.27 -16.71
C GLY A 69 -0.40 11.35 -16.27
N PHE A 70 0.21 12.54 -16.24
CA PHE A 70 1.57 12.75 -15.74
C PHE A 70 1.57 13.36 -14.34
N VAL A 71 2.48 12.87 -13.51
CA VAL A 71 2.62 13.31 -12.12
C VAL A 71 4.08 13.62 -11.87
N LEU A 72 4.37 14.84 -11.41
CA LEU A 72 5.68 15.24 -10.96
C LEU A 72 5.92 14.67 -9.55
N LEU A 73 6.94 13.83 -9.43
CA LEU A 73 7.37 13.32 -8.12
C LEU A 73 8.36 14.28 -7.48
N ARG A 74 8.19 14.57 -6.19
CA ARG A 74 9.19 15.31 -5.42
C ARG A 74 10.53 14.58 -5.46
N ARG A 75 11.62 15.32 -5.62
CA ARG A 75 12.97 14.80 -5.40
C ARG A 75 13.05 14.15 -4.01
N GLN A 76 13.37 12.86 -3.96
CA GLN A 76 13.63 12.13 -2.72
C GLN A 76 15.10 11.71 -2.71
N ASP A 77 15.81 12.01 -1.62
CA ASP A 77 17.16 11.49 -1.43
C ASP A 77 17.12 9.98 -1.17
N ARG A 78 18.07 9.24 -1.78
CA ARG A 78 18.16 7.78 -1.63
C ARG A 78 18.45 7.33 -0.19
N ARG A 79 18.87 8.24 0.67
CA ARG A 79 19.17 7.98 2.08
C ARG A 79 18.49 9.02 2.95
N PRO A 80 17.94 8.63 4.11
CA PRO A 80 17.43 9.60 5.06
C PRO A 80 18.59 10.48 5.55
N ILE A 81 18.56 11.75 5.20
CA ILE A 81 19.53 12.75 5.68
C ILE A 81 19.00 13.28 7.01
N ARG A 82 19.76 13.11 8.09
CA ARG A 82 19.51 13.86 9.32
C ARG A 82 20.07 15.26 9.11
N GLY A 83 19.20 16.21 8.76
CA GLY A 83 19.58 17.62 8.74
C GLY A 83 19.98 18.11 10.13
N SER A 84 20.92 19.05 10.17
CA SER A 84 21.28 19.77 11.40
C SER A 84 20.07 20.52 11.96
N ASP A 85 20.02 20.79 13.26
CA ASP A 85 18.91 21.50 13.89
C ASP A 85 18.68 22.89 13.27
N ASN A 86 19.75 23.54 12.78
CA ASN A 86 19.66 24.80 12.04
C ASN A 86 18.99 24.63 10.66
N GLU A 87 19.35 23.58 9.91
CA GLU A 87 18.75 23.31 8.60
C GLU A 87 17.26 22.98 8.76
N ARG A 88 16.90 22.20 9.78
CA ARG A 88 15.52 21.87 10.10
C ARG A 88 14.69 23.11 10.39
N ARG A 89 15.23 24.04 11.19
CA ARG A 89 14.57 25.30 11.53
C ARG A 89 14.33 26.17 10.29
N VAL A 90 15.35 26.34 9.44
CA VAL A 90 15.22 27.15 8.20
C VAL A 90 14.23 26.51 7.23
N ILE A 91 14.26 25.18 7.08
CA ILE A 91 13.33 24.46 6.20
C ILE A 91 11.89 24.55 6.73
N SER A 92 11.68 24.46 8.05
CA SER A 92 10.34 24.63 8.64
C SER A 92 9.79 26.05 8.44
N GLU A 93 10.64 27.07 8.61
CA GLU A 93 10.23 28.47 8.40
C GLU A 93 9.90 28.75 6.93
N PHE A 94 10.62 28.14 6.00
CA PHE A 94 10.34 28.26 4.56
C PHE A 94 9.06 27.55 4.12
N LEU A 95 8.73 26.40 4.73
CA LEU A 95 7.58 25.58 4.33
C LEU A 95 6.26 26.03 4.98
N GLY A 96 6.30 26.88 6.02
CA GLY A 96 5.11 27.39 6.73
C GLY A 96 4.71 26.53 7.91
#